data_AF-W8CA31-F1
#
_entry.id   AF-W8CA31-F1
#
_cell.length_a   1.000
_cell.length_b   1.000
_cell.length_c   1.000
_cell.angle_alpha   90.00
_cell.angle_beta   90.00
_cell.angle_gamma   90.00
#
_symmetry.space_group_name_H-M   'P 1'
#
loop_
_entity.id
_entity.type
_entity.pdbx_description
1 polymer ?
#
loop_
_entity_poly.entity_id
_entity_poly.type
_entity_poly.pdbx_seq_one_letter_code
_entity_poly.pdbx_strand_id
1 'polypeptide(L)'
;MELSELRRRLIAARGQSAVHQEITNEDILMATKKLNIFGNGFVVHKVGKGKYMVQSIPGELSLEETKVLTVASNTDMGFVTLRMLTEHLGWGELRAKQSLDKTLSEGLCWVDEQDTENDGVSHWFPSLFPGRF
;
A
#
# COMPACT_ATOMS: atom_id res chain seq x y z
N MET A 1 1.90 -2.37 -4.09
CA MET A 1 0.92 -2.08 -5.16
C MET A 1 -0.41 -2.73 -4.82
N GLU A 2 -1.54 -2.04 -4.98
CA GLU A 2 -2.86 -2.63 -4.76
C GLU A 2 -3.13 -3.80 -5.73
N LEU A 3 -3.81 -4.85 -5.26
CA LEU A 3 -4.10 -6.06 -6.03
C LEU A 3 -4.94 -5.78 -7.29
N SER A 4 -5.92 -4.87 -7.18
CA SER A 4 -6.78 -4.44 -8.29
C SER A 4 -5.97 -3.80 -9.42
N GLU A 5 -5.03 -2.93 -9.06
CA GLU A 5 -4.10 -2.28 -9.99
C GLU A 5 -3.16 -3.29 -10.64
N LEU A 6 -2.61 -4.23 -9.86
CA LEU A 6 -1.77 -5.30 -10.40
C LEU A 6 -2.53 -6.15 -11.42
N ARG A 7 -3.78 -6.53 -11.11
CA ARG A 7 -4.67 -7.27 -12.02
C ARG A 7 -4.89 -6.50 -13.31
N ARG A 8 -5.21 -5.20 -13.21
CA ARG A 8 -5.42 -4.32 -14.37
C ARG A 8 -4.19 -4.27 -15.28
N ARG A 9 -3.00 -4.07 -14.70
CA ARG A 9 -1.73 -4.06 -15.46
C ARG A 9 -1.43 -5.40 -16.11
N LEU A 10 -1.69 -6.50 -15.41
CA LEU A 10 -1.47 -7.85 -15.92
C LEU A 10 -2.36 -8.16 -17.12
N ILE A 11 -3.64 -7.77 -17.07
CA ILE A 11 -4.58 -7.90 -18.18
C ILE A 11 -4.10 -7.06 -19.38
N ALA A 12 -3.71 -5.80 -19.14
CA ALA A 12 -3.21 -4.92 -20.20
C ALA A 12 -1.92 -5.46 -20.87
N ALA A 13 -1.01 -6.06 -20.10
CA ALA A 13 0.24 -6.61 -20.60
C ALA A 13 0.07 -7.90 -21.42
N ARG A 14 -1.02 -8.65 -21.23
CA ARG A 14 -1.20 -9.99 -21.83
C ARG A 14 -1.51 -9.97 -23.33
N GLY A 15 -1.85 -8.80 -23.91
CA GLY A 15 -2.22 -8.66 -25.32
C GLY A 15 -3.70 -9.00 -25.61
N GLN A 16 -4.15 -8.73 -26.83
CA GLN A 16 -5.56 -8.82 -27.26
C GLN A 16 -5.94 -10.20 -27.85
N SER A 17 -5.32 -11.30 -27.43
CA SER A 17 -5.67 -12.61 -27.98
C SER A 17 -7.00 -13.11 -27.40
N ALA A 18 -7.91 -13.56 -28.27
CA ALA A 18 -9.23 -14.10 -27.92
C ALA A 18 -9.19 -15.39 -27.08
N VAL A 19 -7.99 -15.93 -26.80
CA VAL A 19 -7.75 -17.18 -26.05
C VAL A 19 -7.38 -16.90 -24.59
N HIS A 20 -7.29 -15.64 -24.16
CA HIS A 20 -6.91 -15.33 -22.79
C HIS A 20 -8.01 -15.67 -21.77
N GLN A 21 -7.70 -16.62 -20.90
CA GLN A 21 -8.50 -16.90 -19.70
C GLN A 21 -8.62 -15.65 -18.82
N GLU A 22 -9.80 -15.45 -18.23
CA GLU A 22 -10.01 -14.43 -17.21
C GLU A 22 -9.03 -14.64 -16.05
N ILE A 23 -8.40 -13.56 -15.61
CA ILE A 23 -7.54 -13.57 -14.41
C ILE A 23 -8.36 -12.98 -13.27
N THR A 24 -8.57 -13.75 -12.21
CA THR A 24 -9.27 -13.33 -11.00
C THR A 24 -8.31 -12.81 -9.93
N ASN A 25 -8.84 -12.23 -8.84
CA ASN A 25 -8.02 -11.80 -7.72
C ASN A 25 -7.41 -13.01 -6.99
N GLU A 26 -8.19 -14.08 -6.87
CA GLU A 26 -7.80 -15.36 -6.27
C GLU A 26 -6.61 -15.98 -7.01
N ASP A 27 -6.60 -15.90 -8.35
CA ASP A 27 -5.48 -16.40 -9.17
C ASP A 27 -4.18 -15.68 -8.81
N ILE A 28 -4.21 -14.35 -8.62
CA ILE A 28 -3.03 -13.54 -8.28
C ILE A 28 -2.56 -13.84 -6.85
N LEU A 29 -3.49 -13.98 -5.90
CA LEU A 29 -3.19 -14.35 -4.52
C LEU A 29 -2.53 -15.74 -4.45
N MET A 30 -3.07 -16.71 -5.19
CA MET A 30 -2.53 -18.06 -5.28
C MET A 30 -1.17 -18.08 -5.98
N ALA A 31 -1.01 -17.33 -7.08
CA ALA A 31 0.28 -17.18 -7.75
C ALA A 31 1.34 -16.61 -6.81
N THR A 32 1.02 -15.56 -6.05
CA THR A 32 1.96 -14.97 -5.08
C THR A 32 2.35 -15.97 -4.00
N LYS A 33 1.40 -16.75 -3.48
CA LYS A 33 1.69 -17.83 -2.51
C LYS A 33 2.62 -18.91 -3.11
N LYS A 34 2.45 -19.25 -4.39
CA LYS A 34 3.31 -20.22 -5.07
C LYS A 34 4.70 -19.67 -5.34
N LEU A 35 4.84 -18.37 -5.59
CA LEU A 35 6.13 -17.71 -5.80
C LEU A 35 7.02 -17.70 -4.55
N ASN A 36 6.45 -17.90 -3.35
CA ASN A 36 7.22 -17.95 -2.10
C ASN A 36 8.30 -19.04 -2.08
N ILE A 37 8.19 -20.09 -2.92
CA ILE A 37 9.24 -21.11 -3.06
C ILE A 37 10.56 -20.54 -3.61
N PHE A 38 10.50 -19.41 -4.32
CA PHE A 38 11.67 -18.71 -4.85
C PHE A 38 12.26 -17.71 -3.84
N GLY A 39 11.77 -17.71 -2.59
CA GLY A 39 12.18 -16.80 -1.53
C GLY A 39 11.17 -15.67 -1.28
N ASN A 40 11.57 -14.72 -0.44
CA ASN A 40 10.70 -13.66 0.09
C ASN A 40 10.54 -12.45 -0.85
N GLY A 41 10.55 -12.69 -2.17
CA GLY A 41 10.50 -11.62 -3.18
C GLY A 41 9.12 -10.99 -3.37
N PHE A 42 8.05 -11.76 -3.09
CA PHE A 42 6.68 -11.27 -3.19
C PHE A 42 5.86 -11.65 -1.97
N VAL A 43 5.29 -10.66 -1.30
CA VAL A 43 4.46 -10.82 -0.11
C VAL A 43 3.13 -10.11 -0.31
N VAL A 44 2.04 -10.75 0.12
CA VAL A 44 0.71 -10.13 0.13
C VAL A 44 0.37 -9.67 1.53
N HIS A 45 0.10 -8.38 1.67
CA HIS A 45 -0.37 -7.76 2.88
C HIS A 45 -1.85 -7.44 2.77
N LYS A 46 -2.63 -7.82 3.77
CA LYS A 46 -4.02 -7.38 3.87
C LYS A 46 -4.03 -5.96 4.43
N VAL A 47 -4.47 -5.02 3.62
CA VAL A 47 -4.67 -3.62 4.02
C VAL A 47 -6.18 -3.37 4.12
N GLY A 48 -6.58 -2.28 4.75
CA GLY A 48 -7.96 -2.03 5.19
C GLY A 48 -9.11 -2.34 4.21
N LYS A 49 -10.33 -2.49 4.74
CA LYS A 49 -11.58 -2.77 3.98
C LYS A 49 -11.51 -3.95 2.97
N GLY A 50 -10.69 -4.96 3.25
CA GLY A 50 -10.57 -6.14 2.37
C GLY A 50 -9.71 -5.92 1.13
N LYS A 51 -8.95 -4.82 1.08
CA LYS A 51 -7.95 -4.58 0.04
C LYS A 51 -6.68 -5.40 0.32
N TYR A 52 -5.97 -5.74 -0.74
CA TYR A 52 -4.69 -6.45 -0.66
C TYR A 52 -3.62 -5.63 -1.34
N MET A 53 -2.44 -5.60 -0.73
CA MET A 53 -1.25 -4.97 -1.29
C MET A 53 -0.19 -6.02 -1.54
N VAL A 54 0.30 -6.07 -2.77
CA VAL A 54 1.44 -6.91 -3.16
C VAL A 54 2.71 -6.09 -3.01
N GLN A 55 3.64 -6.59 -2.21
CA GLN A 55 5.00 -6.12 -2.06
C GLN A 55 5.89 -6.92 -3.01
N SER A 56 6.76 -6.25 -3.79
CA SER A 56 7.60 -6.85 -4.82
C SER A 56 9.10 -6.72 -4.56
N ILE A 57 9.48 -6.12 -3.44
CA ILE A 57 10.87 -5.91 -3.04
C ILE A 57 11.08 -6.70 -1.74
N PRO A 58 12.16 -7.49 -1.63
CA PRO A 58 12.52 -8.15 -0.39
C PRO A 58 12.65 -7.15 0.76
N GLY A 59 11.96 -7.43 1.86
CA GLY A 59 11.86 -6.58 3.03
C GLY A 59 10.61 -6.98 3.80
N GLU A 60 10.59 -6.84 5.11
CA GLU A 60 9.37 -7.05 5.88
C GLU A 60 8.78 -5.69 6.18
N LEU A 61 7.57 -5.43 5.66
CA LEU A 61 6.77 -4.34 6.21
C LEU A 61 6.56 -4.65 7.69
N SER A 62 7.08 -3.79 8.55
CA SER A 62 6.86 -3.90 9.98
C SER A 62 5.38 -3.81 10.29
N LEU A 63 5.01 -4.29 11.48
CA LEU A 63 3.63 -4.19 11.95
C LEU A 63 3.18 -2.72 12.03
N GLU A 64 4.10 -1.77 12.26
CA GLU A 64 3.79 -0.35 12.33
C GLU A 64 3.55 0.23 10.94
N GLU A 65 4.41 -0.02 9.96
CA GLU A 65 4.18 0.41 8.57
C GLU A 65 2.87 -0.17 8.02
N THR A 66 2.59 -1.45 8.31
CA THR A 66 1.34 -2.10 7.90
C THR A 66 0.12 -1.41 8.51
N LYS A 67 0.19 -0.96 9.77
CA LYS A 67 -0.88 -0.19 10.42
C LYS A 67 -1.05 1.19 9.80
N VAL A 68 0.03 1.91 9.53
CA VAL A 68 0.00 3.21 8.86
C VAL A 68 -0.63 3.08 7.47
N LEU A 69 -0.19 2.11 6.67
CA LEU A 69 -0.77 1.79 5.36
C LEU A 69 -2.25 1.41 5.46
N THR A 70 -2.65 0.71 6.52
CA THR A 70 -4.05 0.35 6.76
C THR A 70 -4.91 1.58 7.05
N VAL A 71 -4.41 2.56 7.82
CA VAL A 71 -5.11 3.83 8.04
C VAL A 71 -5.27 4.59 6.72
N ALA A 72 -4.18 4.76 5.97
CA ALA A 72 -4.19 5.40 4.66
C ALA A 72 -5.18 4.75 3.67
N SER A 73 -5.24 3.42 3.70
CA SER A 73 -6.13 2.63 2.85
C SER A 73 -7.59 2.69 3.28
N ASN A 74 -7.87 2.90 4.58
CA ASN A 74 -9.24 2.96 5.12
C ASN A 74 -9.92 4.30 4.87
N THR A 75 -9.16 5.39 4.77
CA THR A 75 -9.69 6.72 4.51
C THR A 75 -9.97 6.96 3.04
N ASP A 76 -9.52 6.06 2.15
CA ASP A 76 -9.64 6.16 0.69
C ASP A 76 -9.02 7.44 0.09
N MET A 77 -8.26 8.20 0.90
CA MET A 77 -7.56 9.42 0.48
C MET A 77 -6.15 9.12 -0.06
N GLY A 78 -5.55 8.01 0.38
CA GLY A 78 -4.20 7.60 -0.02
C GLY A 78 -3.07 8.32 0.72
N PHE A 79 -3.39 9.12 1.74
CA PHE A 79 -2.42 9.77 2.62
C PHE A 79 -2.80 9.63 4.09
N VAL A 80 -1.85 9.99 4.96
CA VAL A 80 -2.05 10.09 6.41
C VAL A 80 -1.40 11.37 6.94
N THR A 81 -1.92 11.89 8.04
CA THR A 81 -1.26 12.91 8.85
C THR A 81 -0.94 12.38 10.24
N LEU A 82 -0.12 13.12 10.98
CA LEU A 82 0.21 12.80 12.37
C LEU A 82 -1.06 12.65 13.21
N ARG A 83 -2.01 13.58 13.07
CA ARG A 83 -3.29 13.56 13.77
C ARG A 83 -4.15 12.36 13.41
N MET A 84 -4.20 11.97 12.14
CA MET A 84 -4.93 10.76 11.74
C MET A 84 -4.38 9.51 12.44
N LEU A 85 -3.05 9.41 12.57
CA LEU A 85 -2.43 8.28 13.26
C LEU A 85 -2.65 8.31 14.77
N THR A 86 -2.65 9.47 15.42
CA THR A 86 -2.95 9.56 16.86
C THR A 86 -4.42 9.23 17.13
N GLU A 87 -5.36 9.74 16.32
CA GLU A 87 -6.80 9.52 16.47
C GLU A 87 -7.22 8.07 16.15
N HIS A 88 -6.78 7.50 15.01
CA HIS A 88 -7.18 6.15 14.61
C HIS A 88 -6.35 5.05 15.31
N LEU A 89 -5.06 5.35 15.55
CA LEU A 89 -4.05 4.54 16.25
C LEU A 89 -4.24 4.41 17.76
N GLY A 90 -4.75 5.48 18.38
CA GLY A 90 -4.55 5.74 19.80
C GLY A 90 -3.06 5.91 20.16
N TRP A 91 -2.22 6.30 19.20
CA TRP A 91 -0.77 6.41 19.40
C TRP A 91 -0.39 7.75 20.01
N GLY A 92 0.66 7.74 20.83
CA GLY A 92 1.32 8.97 21.26
C GLY A 92 2.01 9.66 20.08
N GLU A 93 2.08 10.99 20.11
CA GLU A 93 2.61 11.81 19.02
C GLU A 93 4.03 11.41 18.59
N LEU A 94 4.92 11.15 19.57
CA LEU A 94 6.29 10.70 19.30
C LEU A 94 6.33 9.40 18.50
N ARG A 95 5.48 8.42 18.87
CA ARG A 95 5.40 7.12 18.18
C ARG A 95 4.85 7.28 16.76
N ALA A 96 3.80 8.08 16.60
CA ALA A 96 3.20 8.35 15.31
C ALA A 96 4.21 9.02 14.38
N LYS A 97 4.96 10.01 14.88
CA LYS A 97 6.04 10.68 14.13
C LYS A 97 7.14 9.71 13.73
N GLN A 98 7.67 8.91 14.66
CA GLN A 98 8.70 7.91 14.36
C GLN A 98 8.24 6.91 13.29
N SER A 99 6.97 6.50 13.33
CA SER A 99 6.41 5.60 12.32
C SER A 99 6.33 6.28 10.94
N LEU A 100 5.94 7.56 10.88
CA LEU A 100 5.92 8.33 9.64
C LEU A 100 7.33 8.51 9.06
N ASP A 101 8.28 8.95 9.89
CA ASP A 101 9.68 9.13 9.50
C ASP A 101 10.26 7.82 8.94
N LYS A 102 9.91 6.68 9.56
CA LYS A 102 10.31 5.36 9.07
C LYS A 102 9.72 5.06 7.70
N THR A 103 8.41 5.23 7.51
CA THR A 103 7.76 5.01 6.21
C THR A 103 8.33 5.89 5.10
N LEU A 104 8.75 7.11 5.44
CA LEU A 104 9.40 8.03 4.52
C LEU A 104 10.82 7.55 4.18
N SER A 105 11.60 7.14 5.18
CA SER A 105 12.98 6.64 5.01
C SER A 105 13.05 5.36 4.16
N GLU A 106 12.03 4.51 4.25
CA GLU A 106 11.89 3.27 3.47
C GLU A 106 11.30 3.54 2.07
N GLY A 107 10.96 4.79 1.75
CA GLY A 107 10.42 5.18 0.45
C GLY A 107 9.00 4.69 0.18
N LEU A 108 8.23 4.38 1.23
CA LEU A 108 6.84 3.92 1.11
C LEU A 108 5.88 5.08 0.82
N CYS A 109 6.22 6.29 1.29
CA CYS A 109 5.41 7.49 1.14
C CYS A 109 6.25 8.69 0.69
N TRP A 110 5.55 9.73 0.23
CA TRP A 110 6.07 11.06 -0.05
C TRP A 110 5.51 12.05 0.98
N VAL A 111 6.30 13.06 1.31
CA VAL A 111 5.86 14.16 2.19
C VAL A 111 5.31 15.31 1.33
N ASP A 112 4.19 15.87 1.75
CA ASP A 112 3.61 17.10 1.23
C ASP A 112 3.49 18.11 2.37
N GLU A 113 4.33 19.15 2.33
CA GLU A 113 4.39 20.22 3.35
C GLU A 113 3.49 21.41 3.00
N GLN A 114 2.67 21.30 1.95
CA GLN A 114 1.78 22.38 1.47
C GLN A 114 0.32 22.15 1.87
N ASP A 115 0.06 21.13 2.70
CA ASP A 115 -1.30 20.75 3.10
C ASP A 115 -1.87 21.69 4.15
N THR A 116 -2.42 22.82 3.70
CA THR A 116 -3.04 23.82 4.57
C THR A 116 -4.31 23.35 5.27
N GLU A 117 -4.89 22.23 4.83
CA GLU A 117 -6.13 21.67 5.40
C GLU A 117 -5.85 20.65 6.52
N ASN A 118 -4.73 19.93 6.46
CA ASN A 118 -4.41 18.84 7.39
C ASN A 118 -3.07 19.05 8.12
N ASP A 119 -3.07 19.95 9.12
CA ASP A 119 -1.96 20.20 10.03
C ASP A 119 -0.63 20.66 9.37
N GLY A 120 -0.68 21.07 8.10
CA GLY A 120 0.48 21.57 7.35
C GLY A 120 1.34 20.49 6.69
N VAL A 121 1.20 19.21 7.06
CA VAL A 121 2.03 18.13 6.52
C VAL A 121 1.23 16.82 6.36
N SER A 122 1.19 16.30 5.14
CA SER A 122 0.60 14.99 4.83
C SER A 122 1.60 14.03 4.19
N HIS A 123 1.41 12.73 4.42
CA HIS A 123 2.27 11.66 3.94
C HIS A 123 1.48 10.78 2.98
N TRP A 124 1.81 10.86 1.69
CA TRP A 124 1.09 10.24 0.58
C TRP A 124 1.71 8.91 0.18
N PHE A 125 0.91 7.86 0.05
CA PHE A 125 1.37 6.52 -0.36
C PHE A 125 1.06 6.26 -1.84
N PRO A 126 2.04 6.32 -2.75
CA PRO A 126 1.80 6.15 -4.19
C PRO A 126 1.14 4.81 -4.55
N SER A 127 1.31 3.80 -3.70
CA SER A 127 0.72 2.48 -3.85
C SER A 127 -0.80 2.44 -3.68
N LEU A 128 -1.42 3.51 -3.14
CA LEU A 128 -2.85 3.61 -2.82
C LEU A 128 -3.67 4.51 -3.75
N PHE A 129 -3.05 5.26 -4.67
CA PHE A 129 -3.75 6.12 -5.63
C PHE A 129 -3.32 5.90 -7.10
N PRO A 130 -3.45 4.67 -7.64
CA PRO A 130 -3.06 4.38 -9.01
C PRO A 130 -3.85 5.24 -10.02
N GLY A 131 -3.15 6.01 -10.86
CA GLY A 131 -3.74 6.79 -11.96
C GLY A 131 -4.01 8.28 -11.72
N ARG A 132 -3.49 8.86 -10.63
CA ARG A 132 -3.51 10.33 -10.38
C ARG A 132 -2.24 11.07 -10.84
N PHE A 133 -1.56 10.58 -11.88
CA PHE A 133 -0.37 11.21 -12.47
C PHE A 133 -0.65 11.62 -13.91
#